data_AF-A0A3L8P806-F1
#
_entry.id   AF-A0A3L8P806-F1
#
_cell.length_a   1.000
_cell.length_b   1.000
_cell.length_c   1.000
_cell.angle_alpha   90.00
_cell.angle_beta   90.00
_cell.angle_gamma   90.00
#
_symmetry.space_group_name_H-M   'P 1'
#
loop_
_entity.id
_entity.type
_entity.pdbx_description
1 polymer ?
#
loop_
_entity_poly.entity_id
_entity_poly.type
_entity_poly.pdbx_seq_one_letter_code
_entity_poly.pdbx_strand_id
1 'polypeptide(L)'
;MPVVLSRLGFRDTQRATADLAVLGDCSDDLVTQIASVADPDTCLASLARIAEADGGCERLVGLLESDDELRLRLLIVLGTSEALGDFLARHP
;
A
#
# COMPACT_ATOMS: atom_id res chain seq x y z
N MET A 1 13.77 -9.83 2.42
CA MET A 1 14.33 -8.66 3.13
C MET A 1 13.45 -8.26 4.33
N PRO A 2 13.30 -9.09 5.37
CA PRO A 2 12.45 -8.75 6.53
C PRO A 2 13.06 -7.68 7.46
N VAL A 3 14.39 -7.66 7.63
CA VAL A 3 15.08 -6.70 8.53
C VAL A 3 14.95 -5.24 8.04
N VAL A 4 14.87 -5.01 6.73
CA VAL A 4 14.69 -3.66 6.15
C VAL A 4 13.28 -3.16 6.43
N LEU A 5 12.25 -3.99 6.19
CA LEU A 5 10.85 -3.63 6.43
C LEU A 5 10.57 -3.36 7.91
N SER A 6 11.18 -4.13 8.82
CA SER A 6 11.06 -3.87 10.26
C SER A 6 11.60 -2.49 10.64
N ARG A 7 12.72 -2.06 10.05
CA ARG A 7 13.29 -0.72 10.27
C ARG A 7 12.45 0.40 9.65
N LEU A 8 11.69 0.08 8.60
CA LEU A 8 10.73 0.99 7.97
C LEU A 8 9.41 1.10 8.75
N GLY A 9 9.20 0.30 9.80
CA GLY A 9 8.03 0.40 10.67
C GLY A 9 6.94 -0.64 10.40
N PHE A 10 7.14 -1.56 9.45
CA PHE A 10 6.25 -2.71 9.26
C PHE A 10 6.41 -3.68 10.43
N ARG A 11 5.29 -4.02 11.08
CA ARG A 11 5.26 -4.98 12.20
C ARG A 11 5.24 -6.41 11.67
N ASP A 12 4.46 -6.68 10.63
CA ASP A 12 4.41 -8.00 9.99
C ASP A 12 5.19 -7.97 8.66
N THR A 13 6.51 -8.12 8.79
CA THR A 13 7.42 -8.06 7.64
C THR A 13 7.19 -9.18 6.62
N GLN A 14 6.62 -10.31 7.04
CA GLN A 14 6.31 -11.42 6.14
C GLN A 14 5.07 -11.07 5.31
N ARG A 15 4.02 -10.57 5.96
CA ARG A 15 2.83 -10.07 5.28
C ARG A 15 3.16 -8.90 4.35
N ALA A 16 3.93 -7.93 4.83
CA ALA A 16 4.36 -6.79 4.02
C ALA A 16 5.16 -7.22 2.78
N THR A 17 6.02 -8.25 2.89
CA THR A 17 6.71 -8.80 1.72
C THR A 17 5.74 -9.41 0.72
N ALA A 18 4.72 -10.13 1.18
CA ALA A 18 3.71 -10.74 0.31
C ALA A 18 2.83 -9.69 -0.38
N ASP A 19 2.37 -8.67 0.37
CA ASP A 19 1.53 -7.60 -0.17
C ASP A 19 2.32 -6.71 -1.16
N LEU A 20 3.61 -6.44 -0.91
CA LEU A 20 4.48 -5.77 -1.90
C LEU A 20 4.64 -6.60 -3.17
N ALA A 21 4.72 -7.94 -3.06
CA ALA A 21 4.78 -8.81 -4.23
C ALA A 21 3.47 -8.77 -5.05
N VAL A 22 2.32 -8.56 -4.40
CA VAL A 22 1.03 -8.33 -5.08
C VAL A 22 1.04 -6.99 -5.83
N LEU A 23 1.57 -5.92 -5.21
CA LEU A 23 1.71 -4.62 -5.86
C LEU A 23 2.70 -4.63 -7.04
N GLY A 24 3.59 -5.61 -7.11
CA GLY A 24 4.51 -5.78 -8.25
C GLY A 24 5.62 -4.73 -8.25
N ASP A 25 5.89 -4.16 -9.43
CA ASP A 25 6.97 -3.18 -9.61
C ASP A 25 6.54 -1.82 -9.08
N CYS A 26 6.89 -1.53 -7.82
CA CYS A 26 6.64 -0.27 -7.16
C CYS A 26 7.96 0.40 -6.77
N SER A 27 8.04 1.71 -6.98
CA SER A 27 9.25 2.48 -6.65
C SER A 27 9.59 2.47 -5.15
N ASP A 28 10.88 2.58 -4.84
CA ASP A 28 11.37 2.72 -3.46
C ASP A 28 10.77 3.94 -2.75
N ASP A 29 10.46 5.01 -3.50
CA ASP A 29 9.78 6.20 -3.00
C ASP A 29 8.35 5.89 -2.54
N LEU A 30 7.57 5.14 -3.32
CA LEU A 30 6.24 4.69 -2.93
C LEU A 30 6.30 3.82 -1.67
N VAL A 31 7.22 2.87 -1.61
CA VAL A 31 7.41 2.01 -0.43
C VAL A 31 7.79 2.83 0.81
N THR A 32 8.69 3.81 0.66
CA THR A 32 9.09 4.72 1.72
C THR A 32 7.93 5.59 2.19
N GLN A 33 7.07 6.03 1.28
CA GLN A 33 5.89 6.82 1.64
C GLN A 33 4.83 5.97 2.34
N ILE A 34 4.61 4.71 1.93
CA ILE A 34 3.76 3.77 2.67
C ILE A 34 4.30 3.59 4.10
N ALA A 35 5.60 3.37 4.25
CA ALA A 35 6.26 3.24 5.55
C ALA A 35 6.10 4.48 6.47
N SER A 36 5.84 5.66 5.89
CA SER A 36 5.73 6.93 6.62
C SER A 36 4.34 7.20 7.23
N VAL A 37 3.31 6.42 6.89
CA VAL A 37 1.93 6.64 7.37
C VAL A 37 1.71 6.13 8.80
N ALA A 38 0.54 6.44 9.37
CA ALA A 38 0.21 6.10 10.76
C ALA A 38 0.25 4.59 11.05
N ASP A 39 -0.28 3.77 10.13
CA ASP A 39 -0.16 2.31 10.17
C ASP A 39 0.22 1.76 8.78
N PRO A 40 1.52 1.47 8.54
CA PRO A 40 2.00 1.03 7.23
C PRO A 40 1.53 -0.38 6.87
N ASP A 41 1.34 -1.28 7.84
CA ASP A 41 0.81 -2.63 7.61
C ASP A 41 -0.64 -2.55 7.09
N THR A 42 -1.49 -1.74 7.73
CA THR A 42 -2.89 -1.54 7.33
C THR A 42 -2.99 -0.88 5.95
N CYS A 43 -2.14 0.11 5.68
CA CYS A 43 -2.08 0.79 4.40
C CYS A 43 -1.72 -0.19 3.27
N LEU A 44 -0.62 -0.91 3.43
CA LEU A 44 -0.11 -1.85 2.43
C LEU A 44 -1.09 -3.00 2.16
N ALA A 45 -1.66 -3.58 3.21
CA ALA A 45 -2.67 -4.63 3.07
C ALA A 45 -3.93 -4.13 2.35
N SER A 46 -4.32 -2.86 2.55
CA SER A 46 -5.46 -2.27 1.84
C SER A 46 -5.15 -2.06 0.37
N LEU A 47 -3.96 -1.54 0.03
CA LEU A 47 -3.53 -1.36 -1.36
C LEU A 47 -3.48 -2.68 -2.13
N ALA A 48 -2.91 -3.73 -1.53
CA ALA A 48 -2.85 -5.05 -2.16
C ALA A 48 -4.26 -5.58 -2.48
N ARG A 49 -5.22 -5.42 -1.56
CA ARG A 49 -6.61 -5.84 -1.78
C ARG A 49 -7.33 -5.03 -2.84
N ILE A 50 -7.07 -3.72 -2.92
CA ILE A 50 -7.62 -2.86 -3.98
C ILE A 50 -7.04 -3.27 -5.35
N ALA A 51 -5.73 -3.50 -5.43
CA ALA A 51 -5.06 -3.96 -6.65
C ALA A 51 -5.62 -5.30 -7.16
N GLU A 52 -5.83 -6.26 -6.26
CA GLU A 52 -6.45 -7.54 -6.61
C GLU A 52 -7.89 -7.37 -7.12
N ALA A 53 -8.66 -6.45 -6.52
CA ALA A 53 -10.04 -6.21 -6.91
C ALA A 53 -10.18 -5.46 -8.26
N ASP A 54 -9.25 -4.58 -8.60
CA ASP A 54 -9.23 -3.82 -9.87
C ASP A 54 -8.60 -4.62 -11.03
N GLY A 55 -8.37 -5.92 -10.85
CA GLY A 55 -7.87 -6.82 -11.90
C GLY A 55 -6.36 -6.73 -12.15
N GLY A 56 -5.59 -6.15 -11.23
CA GLY A 56 -4.13 -6.13 -11.28
C GLY A 56 -3.51 -4.87 -10.66
N CYS A 57 -2.22 -4.96 -10.33
CA CYS A 57 -1.49 -3.90 -9.65
C CYS A 57 -1.04 -2.74 -10.56
N GLU A 58 -0.82 -2.98 -11.85
CA GLU A 58 -0.24 -1.98 -12.78
C GLU A 58 -1.04 -0.67 -12.82
N ARG A 59 -2.37 -0.77 -12.82
CA ARG A 59 -3.24 0.40 -12.87
C ARG A 59 -3.18 1.21 -11.58
N LEU A 60 -3.29 0.55 -10.42
CA LEU A 60 -3.23 1.22 -9.12
C LEU A 60 -1.86 1.85 -8.88
N VAL A 61 -0.78 1.10 -9.11
CA VAL A 61 0.59 1.59 -8.94
C VAL A 61 0.86 2.74 -9.92
N GLY A 62 0.48 2.61 -11.19
CA GLY A 62 0.61 3.69 -12.17
C GLY A 62 -0.13 4.97 -11.76
N LEU A 63 -1.34 4.85 -11.19
CA LEU A 63 -2.06 6.00 -10.65
C LEU A 63 -1.30 6.66 -9.49
N LEU A 64 -0.81 5.87 -8.53
CA LEU A 64 -0.04 6.37 -7.39
C LEU A 64 1.31 6.99 -7.77
N GLU A 65 1.94 6.51 -8.83
CA GLU A 65 3.19 7.07 -9.34
C GLU A 65 2.99 8.30 -10.22
N SER A 66 1.82 8.45 -10.86
CA SER A 66 1.51 9.58 -11.74
C SER A 66 0.87 10.78 -11.04
N ASP A 67 0.29 10.60 -9.85
CA ASP A 67 -0.42 11.63 -9.09
C ASP A 67 -0.01 11.63 -7.61
N ASP A 68 0.93 12.52 -7.28
CA ASP A 68 1.47 12.67 -5.92
C ASP A 68 0.42 13.10 -4.89
N GLU A 69 -0.57 13.92 -5.29
CA GLU A 69 -1.61 14.41 -4.38
C GLU A 69 -2.59 13.28 -4.04
N LEU A 70 -3.03 12.54 -5.06
CA LEU A 70 -3.83 11.34 -4.88
C LEU A 70 -3.10 10.32 -4.00
N ARG A 71 -1.82 10.04 -4.30
CA ARG A 71 -0.98 9.12 -3.51
C ARG A 71 -0.96 9.55 -2.06
N LEU A 72 -0.60 10.80 -1.77
CA LEU A 72 -0.53 11.30 -0.40
C LEU A 72 -1.86 11.13 0.35
N ARG A 73 -2.96 11.57 -0.25
CA ARG A 73 -4.28 11.56 0.41
C ARG A 73 -4.78 10.14 0.62
N LEU A 74 -4.62 9.26 -0.37
CA LEU A 74 -5.04 7.88 -0.25
C LEU A 74 -4.23 7.14 0.82
N LEU A 75 -2.90 7.28 0.82
CA LEU A 75 -2.04 6.59 1.79
C LEU A 75 -2.32 7.02 3.23
N ILE A 76 -2.57 8.32 3.49
CA ILE A 76 -2.97 8.81 4.81
C ILE A 76 -4.27 8.14 5.28
N VAL A 77 -5.24 8.07 4.39
CA VAL A 77 -6.55 7.49 4.69
C VAL A 77 -6.44 5.98 4.95
N LEU A 78 -5.76 5.24 4.08
CA LEU A 78 -5.60 3.80 4.23
C LEU A 78 -4.74 3.43 5.44
N GLY A 79 -3.74 4.25 5.78
CA GLY A 79 -2.96 4.10 7.00
C GLY A 79 -3.70 4.45 8.28
N THR A 80 -4.93 4.97 8.21
CA THR A 80 -5.73 5.35 9.39
C THR A 80 -7.07 4.62 9.49
N SER A 81 -7.51 3.93 8.43
CA SER A 81 -8.82 3.28 8.40
C SER A 81 -8.85 2.01 7.54
N GLU A 82 -8.78 0.85 8.21
CA GLU A 82 -8.99 -0.46 7.57
C GLU A 82 -10.38 -0.55 6.92
N ALA A 83 -11.42 -0.05 7.59
CA ALA A 83 -12.79 -0.09 7.10
C ALA A 83 -12.99 0.66 5.76
N LEU A 84 -12.24 1.75 5.55
CA LEU A 84 -12.28 2.48 4.29
C LEU A 84 -11.47 1.78 3.19
N GLY A 85 -10.34 1.16 3.53
CA GLY A 85 -9.62 0.27 2.61
C GLY A 85 -10.49 -0.89 2.12
N ASP A 86 -11.20 -1.53 3.04
CA ASP A 86 -12.21 -2.55 2.76
C ASP A 86 -13.33 -2.06 1.83
N PHE A 87 -13.82 -0.84 2.05
CA PHE A 87 -14.86 -0.25 1.22
C PHE A 87 -14.37 -0.02 -0.20
N LEU A 88 -13.16 0.55 -0.37
CA LEU A 88 -12.56 0.78 -1.68
C LEU A 88 -12.24 -0.52 -2.42
N ALA A 89 -11.76 -1.56 -1.72
CA ALA A 89 -11.53 -2.86 -2.36
C ALA A 89 -12.83 -3.51 -2.88
N ARG A 90 -14.00 -3.16 -2.33
CA ARG A 90 -15.31 -3.60 -2.86
C ARG A 90 -15.84 -2.69 -3.98
N HIS A 91 -15.28 -1.50 -4.12
CA HIS A 91 -15.67 -0.47 -5.07
C HIS A 91 -14.42 0.23 -5.67
N PRO A 92 -13.56 -0.53 -6.39
CA PRO A 92 -12.28 -0.03 -6.91
C PRO A 92 -12.45 1.06 -7.97
#